data_AF-A0AB39BSN3-F1
#
_entry.id   AF-A0AB39BSN3-F1
#
_cell.length_a   1.000
_cell.length_b   1.000
_cell.length_c   1.000
_cell.angle_alpha   90.00
_cell.angle_beta   90.00
_cell.angle_gamma   90.00
#
_symmetry.space_group_name_H-M   'P 1'
#
loop_
_entity.id
_entity.type
_entity.pdbx_description
1 polymer ?
#
loop_
_entity_poly.entity_id
_entity_poly.type
_entity_poly.pdbx_seq_one_letter_code
_entity_poly.pdbx_strand_id
1 'polypeptide(L)' 'MITFLSAGIVVTLLSISLFGYGWIIGQEFLFGPFIASLIGINFLFITYIQYKQMKEDGSL' A
#
# COMPACT_ATOMS: atom_id res chain seq x y z
N MET A 1 -2.82 -15.41 -2.66
CA MET A 1 -2.07 -14.31 -1.99
C MET A 1 -1.38 -13.38 -2.98
N ILE A 2 -0.64 -13.88 -3.98
CA ILE A 2 0.10 -13.04 -4.94
C ILE A 2 -0.79 -12.00 -5.64
N THR A 3 -1.98 -12.38 -6.10
CA THR A 3 -2.93 -11.46 -6.76
C THR A 3 -3.42 -10.34 -5.83
N PHE A 4 -3.59 -10.63 -4.54
CA PHE A 4 -3.99 -9.62 -3.55
C PHE A 4 -2.83 -8.68 -3.22
N LEU A 5 -1.60 -9.21 -3.16
CA LEU A 5 -0.40 -8.40 -2.98
C LEU A 5 -0.19 -7.45 -4.17
N SER A 6 -0.31 -7.94 -5.41
CA SER A 6 -0.15 -7.11 -6.59
C SER A 6 -1.23 -6.03 -6.67
N ALA A 7 -2.49 -6.37 -6.38
CA ALA A 7 -3.57 -5.39 -6.30
C ALA A 7 -3.31 -4.33 -5.20
N GLY A 8 -2.86 -4.77 -4.02
CA GLY A 8 -2.50 -3.87 -2.92
C GLY A 8 -1.38 -2.91 -3.29
N ILE A 9 -0.33 -3.38 -3.96
CA ILE A 9 0.76 -2.51 -4.44
C ILE A 9 0.23 -1.47 -5.43
N VAL A 10 -0.55 -1.88 -6.43
CA VAL A 10 -1.10 -0.99 -7.46
C VAL A 10 -1.99 0.08 -6.82
N VAL A 11 -2.91 -0.31 -5.93
CA VAL A 11 -3.81 0.63 -5.25
C VAL A 11 -3.03 1.60 -4.35
N THR A 12 -2.00 1.11 -3.65
CA THR A 12 -1.15 1.95 -2.80
C THR A 12 -0.40 3.00 -3.61
N LEU A 13 0.23 2.59 -4.72
CA LEU A 13 0.96 3.51 -5.60
C LEU A 13 0.03 4.55 -6.23
N LEU A 14 -1.13 4.14 -6.75
CA LEU A 14 -2.12 5.06 -7.32
C LEU A 14 -2.62 6.06 -6.28
N SER A 15 -2.86 5.62 -5.05
CA SER A 15 -3.31 6.49 -3.95
C SER A 15 -2.24 7.50 -3.57
N ILE A 16 -0.97 7.09 -3.50
CA ILE A 16 0.17 7.99 -3.24
C ILE A 16 0.30 9.02 -4.38
N SER A 17 0.20 8.59 -5.64
CA SER A 17 0.27 9.49 -6.80
C SER A 17 -0.88 10.50 -6.81
N LEU A 18 -2.11 10.06 -6.55
CA LEU A 18 -3.28 10.95 -6.44
C LEU A 18 -3.14 11.94 -5.29
N PHE A 19 -2.70 11.47 -4.13
CA PHE A 19 -2.45 12.34 -2.98
C PHE A 19 -1.38 13.40 -3.31
N GLY A 20 -0.26 12.98 -3.90
CA GLY A 20 0.81 13.88 -4.33
C GLY A 20 0.35 14.90 -5.38
N TYR A 21 -0.48 14.48 -6.35
CA TYR A 21 -1.09 15.37 -7.33
C TYR A 21 -1.96 16.44 -6.66
N GLY A 22 -2.87 16.03 -5.78
CA GLY A 22 -3.75 16.96 -5.05
C GLY A 22 -2.95 17.94 -4.18
N TRP A 23 -1.93 17.43 -3.49
CA TRP A 23 -1.10 18.24 -2.60
C TRP A 23 -0.23 19.26 -3.35
N ILE A 24 0.44 18.85 -4.44
CA ILE A 24 1.41 19.70 -5.15
C ILE A 24 0.74 20.63 -6.14
N ILE A 25 -0.20 20.12 -6.95
CA ILE A 25 -0.79 20.86 -8.06
C ILE A 25 -2.09 21.52 -7.64
N GLY A 26 -2.95 20.78 -6.93
CA GLY A 26 -4.26 21.28 -6.49
C GLY A 26 -4.21 22.18 -5.26
N GLN A 27 -3.13 22.15 -4.48
CA GLN A 27 -3.05 22.73 -3.12
C GLN A 27 -4.19 22.24 -2.20
N GLU A 28 -4.75 21.06 -2.49
CA GLU A 28 -5.85 20.48 -1.76
C GLU A 28 -5.40 19.20 -1.06
N PHE A 29 -5.75 19.08 0.22
CA PHE A 29 -5.51 17.84 0.95
C PHE A 29 -6.57 16.80 0.59
N LEU A 30 -6.23 15.91 -0.34
CA LEU A 30 -7.10 14.80 -0.71
C LEU A 30 -7.09 13.73 0.40
N PHE A 31 -8.00 13.86 1.36
CA PHE A 31 -8.11 12.99 2.53
C PHE A 31 -8.30 11.50 2.16
N GLY A 32 -9.11 11.21 1.14
CA GLY A 32 -9.34 9.83 0.69
C GLY A 32 -8.06 9.13 0.22
N PRO A 33 -7.37 9.66 -0.81
CA PRO A 33 -6.05 9.17 -1.25
C PRO A 33 -5.02 9.09 -0.13
N PHE A 34 -5.01 10.04 0.82
CA PHE A 34 -4.15 10.00 1.99
C PHE A 34 -4.41 8.76 2.86
N ILE A 35 -5.66 8.55 3.29
CA ILE A 35 -6.02 7.39 4.11
C ILE A 35 -5.77 6.07 3.35
N ALA A 36 -6.11 6.02 2.07
CA ALA A 36 -5.85 4.86 1.23
C ALA A 36 -4.36 4.54 1.12
N SER A 37 -3.48 5.56 1.06
CA SER A 37 -2.04 5.36 1.09
C SER A 37 -1.55 4.79 2.42
N LEU A 38 -2.07 5.26 3.57
CA LEU A 38 -1.69 4.74 4.89
C LEU A 38 -2.11 3.28 5.08
N ILE A 39 -3.35 2.96 4.69
CA ILE A 39 -3.88 1.59 4.74
C ILE A 39 -3.08 0.69 3.81
N GLY A 40 -2.80 1.15 2.59
CA GLY A 40 -2.02 0.41 1.61
C GLY A 40 -0.61 0.09 2.09
N ILE A 41 0.10 1.07 2.64
CA ILE A 41 1.43 0.88 3.23
C ILE A 41 1.37 -0.13 4.38
N ASN A 42 0.38 -0.01 5.28
CA ASN A 42 0.22 -0.95 6.39
C ASN A 42 -0.03 -2.38 5.91
N PHE A 43 -0.88 -2.56 4.90
CA PHE A 43 -1.14 -3.85 4.27
C PHE A 43 0.13 -4.47 3.68
N LEU A 44 0.98 -3.67 3.01
CA LEU A 44 2.26 -4.14 2.47
C LEU A 44 3.21 -4.60 3.59
N PHE A 45 3.26 -3.88 4.71
CA PHE A 45 4.05 -4.30 5.88
C PHE A 45 3.57 -5.63 6.48
N ILE A 46 2.26 -5.79 6.68
CA ILE A 46 1.70 -7.04 7.21
C ILE A 46 2.01 -8.20 6.27
N THR A 47 1.83 -8.00 4.96
CA THR A 47 2.10 -9.03 3.96
C THR A 47 3.59 -9.40 3.93
N TYR A 48 4.49 -8.42 4.06
CA TYR A 48 5.92 -8.66 4.16
C TYR A 48 6.29 -9.45 5.42
N ILE A 49 5.71 -9.12 6.57
CA ILE A 49 5.94 -9.84 7.83
C ILE A 49 5.44 -11.29 7.71
N GLN A 50 4.23 -11.51 7.18
CA GLN A 50 3.72 -12.87 6.97
C GLN A 50 4.61 -13.67 6.02
N TYR A 51 5.06 -13.07 4.92
CA TYR A 51 5.97 -13.73 3.99
C TYR A 51 7.29 -14.12 4.66
N LYS A 52 7.83 -13.23 5.50
CA LYS A 52 9.04 -13.52 6.28
C LYS A 52 8.82 -14.68 7.27
N GLN A 53 7.69 -14.68 7.99
CA GLN A 53 7.33 -15.77 8.92
C GLN A 53 7.19 -17.12 8.20
N MET A 54 6.49 -17.15 7.06
CA MET A 54 6.35 -18.38 6.25
C MET A 54 7.69 -18.96 5.81
N LYS A 55 8.66 -18.08 5.50
CA LYS A 55 10.03 -18.46 5.14
C LYS A 55 10.84 -18.97 6.32
N GLU A 56 10.70 -18.37 7.50
CA GLU A 56 11.38 -18.79 8.74
C GLU A 56 10.82 -20.12 9.28
N ASP A 57 9.52 -20.36 9.14
CA ASP A 57 8.86 -21.59 9.57
C ASP A 57 9.07 -22.79 8.61
N GLY A 58 9.84 -22.61 7.52
CA GLY A 58 10.16 -23.67 6.57
C GLY A 58 8.96 -24.18 5.75
N SER A 59 7.88 -23.39 5.68
CA SER A 59 6.63 -23.75 4.98
C SER A 59 6.64 -23.44 3.47
N LEU A 60 7.80 -23.09 2.91
CA LEU A 60 8.05 -22.74 1.51
C LEU A 60 9.14 -23.61 0.89
#